data_AF-A0A0D6AJ17-F1
#
_entry.id   AF-A0A0D6AJ17-F1
#
_cell.length_a   1.000
_cell.length_b   1.000
_cell.length_c   1.000
_cell.angle_alpha   90.00
_cell.angle_beta   90.00
_cell.angle_gamma   90.00
#
_symmetry.space_group_name_H-M   'P 1'
#
loop_
_entity.id
_entity.type
_entity.pdbx_description
1 polymer ?
#
loop_
_entity_poly.entity_id
_entity_poly.type
_entity_poly.pdbx_seq_one_letter_code
_entity_poly.pdbx_strand_id
1 'polypeptide(L)'
;MNKIELQSKICRFDNDDNIYFVSVILIDGEPIADFSYYATSLTELKNSLKHNGNYFILTCWCGVPDCAGIDQGIQVIHHENRVKWTIIQPKPSRIFTFWANDYETIITEGIEQIKQDLANLWFTETRKQNNKLEIVPRWEDDQDLIKLLDIDRFK
;
A
#
# COMPACT_ATOMS: atom_id res chain seq x y z
N MET A 1 -0.86 22.51 2.53
CA MET A 1 -1.28 21.19 3.05
C MET A 1 -0.68 20.17 2.11
N ASN A 2 -0.18 19.06 2.63
CA ASN A 2 0.38 18.02 1.76
C ASN A 2 -0.76 17.30 1.02
N LYS A 3 -0.46 16.82 -0.18
CA LYS A 3 -1.36 15.99 -1.00
C LYS A 3 -0.88 14.55 -0.95
N ILE A 4 -1.75 13.63 -0.53
CA ILE A 4 -1.48 12.18 -0.59
C ILE A 4 -1.98 11.62 -1.92
N GLU A 5 -1.31 10.61 -2.46
CA GLU A 5 -1.74 9.87 -3.65
C GLU A 5 -1.39 8.38 -3.48
N LEU A 6 -2.20 7.50 -4.09
CA LEU A 6 -1.97 6.07 -4.17
C LEU A 6 -1.80 5.67 -5.64
N GLN A 7 -0.79 4.85 -5.92
CA GLN A 7 -0.49 4.34 -7.26
C GLN A 7 -0.13 2.87 -7.22
N SER A 8 -0.42 2.15 -8.30
CA SER A 8 0.07 0.79 -8.51
C SER A 8 1.39 0.82 -9.27
N LYS A 9 2.30 -0.09 -8.92
CA LYS A 9 3.56 -0.32 -9.63
C LYS A 9 3.74 -1.80 -9.88
N ILE A 10 4.15 -2.13 -11.10
CA ILE A 10 4.52 -3.49 -11.48
C ILE A 10 6.04 -3.61 -11.42
N CYS A 11 6.53 -4.59 -10.66
CA CYS A 11 7.93 -4.94 -10.56
C CYS A 11 8.16 -6.35 -11.14
N ARG A 12 9.31 -6.54 -11.79
CA ARG A 12 9.81 -7.82 -12.30
C ARG A 12 11.27 -7.92 -11.91
N PHE A 13 11.74 -9.11 -11.58
CA PHE A 13 13.14 -9.34 -11.24
C PHE A 13 13.76 -10.31 -12.24
N ASP A 14 15.05 -10.15 -12.53
CA ASP A 14 15.72 -11.01 -13.52
C ASP A 14 15.88 -12.47 -13.04
N ASN A 15 15.65 -12.72 -11.74
CA ASN A 15 15.86 -14.03 -11.10
C ASN A 15 14.57 -14.84 -10.91
N ASP A 16 13.41 -14.31 -11.28
CA ASP A 16 12.16 -15.08 -11.34
C ASP A 16 11.22 -14.59 -12.46
N ASP A 17 10.27 -15.45 -12.84
CA ASP A 17 9.25 -15.11 -13.85
C ASP A 17 8.00 -14.46 -13.22
N ASN A 18 8.10 -14.01 -11.96
CA ASN A 18 6.96 -13.48 -11.24
C ASN A 18 6.73 -12.01 -11.59
N ILE A 19 5.45 -11.63 -11.60
CA ILE A 19 5.02 -10.24 -11.68
C ILE A 19 4.62 -9.82 -10.28
N TYR A 20 5.21 -8.74 -9.79
CA TYR A 20 4.92 -8.20 -8.47
C TYR A 20 4.08 -6.94 -8.58
N PHE A 21 2.93 -6.92 -7.95
CA PHE A 21 2.05 -5.77 -7.85
C PHE A 21 2.26 -5.07 -6.51
N VAL A 22 2.78 -3.85 -6.56
CA VAL A 22 3.14 -3.03 -5.40
C VAL A 22 2.22 -1.83 -5.32
N SER A 23 1.67 -1.55 -4.15
CA SER A 23 0.97 -0.29 -3.88
C SER A 23 1.94 0.76 -3.34
N VAL A 24 1.97 1.94 -3.95
CA VAL A 24 2.89 3.03 -3.68
C VAL A 24 2.11 4.23 -3.13
N ILE A 25 2.56 4.75 -1.98
CA ILE A 25 2.06 6.03 -1.43
C ILE A 25 3.01 7.14 -1.86
N LEU A 26 2.46 8.19 -2.45
CA LEU A 26 3.16 9.43 -2.74
C LEU A 26 2.60 10.55 -1.87
N ILE A 27 3.48 11.46 -1.45
CA ILE A 27 3.09 12.71 -0.81
C ILE A 27 3.75 13.84 -1.57
N ASP A 28 2.93 14.78 -2.06
CA ASP A 28 3.35 15.90 -2.92
C ASP A 28 4.11 15.42 -4.17
N GLY A 29 3.72 14.27 -4.72
CA GLY A 29 4.34 13.64 -5.90
C GLY A 29 5.58 12.80 -5.62
N GLU A 30 6.05 12.73 -4.37
CA GLU A 30 7.25 11.98 -3.98
C GLU A 30 6.89 10.69 -3.22
N PRO A 31 7.51 9.54 -3.55
CA PRO A 31 7.26 8.31 -2.83
C PRO A 31 7.73 8.44 -1.38
N ILE A 32 6.92 7.97 -0.43
CA ILE A 32 7.28 8.08 0.99
C ILE A 32 8.39 7.09 1.38
N ALA A 33 8.64 6.05 0.60
CA ALA A 33 9.66 5.04 0.88
C ALA A 33 10.23 4.47 -0.43
N ASP A 34 11.35 3.76 -0.33
CA ASP A 34 11.86 2.96 -1.44
C ASP A 34 11.03 1.69 -1.61
N PHE A 35 10.02 1.74 -2.49
CA PHE A 35 9.13 0.62 -2.74
C PHE A 35 9.76 -0.55 -3.53
N SER A 36 11.06 -0.49 -3.84
CA SER A 36 11.81 -1.70 -4.22
C SER A 36 12.14 -2.59 -3.01
N TYR A 37 12.04 -2.05 -1.80
CA TYR A 37 12.33 -2.75 -0.53
C TYR A 37 11.15 -2.76 0.44
N TYR A 38 10.43 -1.63 0.54
CA TYR A 38 9.23 -1.49 1.37
C TYR A 38 7.96 -1.79 0.57
N ALA A 39 6.89 -2.08 1.28
CA ALA A 39 5.56 -2.26 0.71
C ALA A 39 4.48 -1.57 1.55
N THR A 40 3.37 -1.18 0.91
CA THR A 40 2.25 -0.52 1.58
C THR A 40 1.22 -1.53 2.08
N SER A 41 0.97 -1.59 3.39
CA SER A 41 -0.18 -2.30 3.93
C SER A 41 -1.45 -1.46 3.71
N LEU A 42 -2.26 -1.84 2.71
CA LEU A 42 -3.53 -1.19 2.41
C LEU A 42 -4.55 -1.36 3.56
N THR A 43 -4.47 -2.47 4.29
CA THR A 43 -5.21 -2.73 5.53
C THR A 43 -4.92 -1.67 6.58
N GLU A 44 -3.64 -1.48 6.93
CA GLU A 44 -3.25 -0.51 7.95
C GLU A 44 -3.52 0.92 7.50
N LEU A 45 -3.34 1.21 6.21
CA LEU A 45 -3.70 2.49 5.64
C LEU A 45 -5.20 2.77 5.78
N LYS A 46 -6.06 1.80 5.47
CA LYS A 46 -7.52 1.93 5.65
C LYS A 46 -7.89 2.08 7.14
N ASN A 47 -7.25 1.33 8.02
CA ASN A 47 -7.48 1.43 9.47
C ASN A 47 -7.13 2.83 10.01
N SER A 48 -6.11 3.47 9.44
CA SER A 48 -5.68 4.83 9.82
C SER A 48 -6.69 5.93 9.55
N LEU A 49 -7.73 5.68 8.74
CA LEU A 49 -8.80 6.63 8.47
C LEU A 49 -9.67 6.95 9.68
N LYS A 50 -9.77 6.03 10.64
CA LYS A 50 -10.83 6.07 11.66
C LYS A 50 -10.41 6.76 12.95
N HIS A 51 -9.19 6.48 13.42
CA HIS A 51 -8.77 6.83 14.77
C HIS A 51 -7.31 7.28 14.82
N ASN A 52 -6.95 7.93 15.93
CA ASN A 52 -5.56 8.18 16.26
C ASN A 52 -4.86 6.86 16.59
N GLY A 53 -3.61 6.71 16.19
CA GLY A 53 -2.87 5.48 16.47
C GLY A 53 -1.52 5.42 15.78
N ASN A 54 -0.83 4.31 15.97
CA ASN A 54 0.34 3.95 15.19
C ASN A 54 -0.05 2.82 14.25
N TYR A 55 0.22 2.99 12.96
CA TYR A 55 -0.20 2.05 11.93
C TYR A 55 1.01 1.58 11.14
N PHE A 56 1.15 0.27 10.94
CA PHE A 56 2.24 -0.29 10.13
C PHE A 56 1.90 -0.22 8.64
N ILE A 57 1.71 1.01 8.15
CA ILE A 57 1.39 1.32 6.76
C ILE A 57 2.57 0.94 5.85
N LEU A 58 3.80 1.12 6.33
CA LEU A 58 5.00 0.64 5.65
C LEU A 58 5.46 -0.66 6.28
N THR A 59 5.74 -1.65 5.44
CA THR A 59 6.15 -3.00 5.83
C THR A 59 7.24 -3.52 4.89
N CYS A 60 7.79 -4.70 5.16
CA CYS A 60 8.50 -5.48 4.15
C CYS A 60 7.51 -6.02 3.10
N TRP A 61 8.01 -6.43 1.93
CA TRP A 61 7.20 -7.10 0.91
C TRP A 61 6.46 -8.36 1.39
N CYS A 62 6.96 -9.02 2.45
CA CYS A 62 6.27 -10.14 3.09
C CYS A 62 5.11 -9.71 4.02
N GLY A 63 4.89 -8.42 4.21
CA GLY A 63 3.88 -7.86 5.13
C GLY A 63 4.36 -7.69 6.58
N VAL A 64 5.54 -8.20 6.94
CA VAL A 64 6.10 -8.09 8.29
C VAL A 64 6.96 -6.82 8.41
N PRO A 65 6.62 -5.85 9.28
CA PRO A 65 7.39 -4.61 9.45
C PRO A 65 8.84 -4.83 9.90
N ASP A 66 9.04 -5.72 10.88
CA ASP A 66 10.35 -6.02 11.45
C ASP A 66 11.36 -6.52 10.41
N CYS A 67 10.91 -7.25 9.37
CA CYS A 67 11.77 -7.71 8.28
C CYS A 67 12.40 -6.55 7.48
N ALA A 68 11.75 -5.38 7.50
CA ALA A 68 12.26 -4.15 6.90
C ALA A 68 12.91 -3.20 7.93
N GLY A 69 13.12 -3.66 9.16
CA GLY A 69 13.67 -2.85 10.25
C GLY A 69 12.71 -1.77 10.76
N ILE A 70 11.40 -1.96 10.58
CA ILE A 70 10.36 -1.05 11.08
C ILE A 70 9.78 -1.62 12.37
N ASP A 71 10.14 -1.05 13.51
CA ASP A 71 9.58 -1.38 14.83
C ASP A 71 8.56 -0.32 15.32
N GLN A 72 8.46 0.81 14.61
CA GLN A 72 7.53 1.90 14.88
C GLN A 72 6.69 2.23 13.64
N GLY A 73 5.39 1.99 13.75
CA GLY A 73 4.42 2.41 12.73
C GLY A 73 4.33 3.93 12.57
N ILE A 74 3.67 4.36 11.50
CA ILE A 74 3.36 5.76 11.25
C ILE A 74 2.35 6.22 12.30
N GLN A 75 2.70 7.25 13.06
CA GLN A 75 1.76 7.86 13.99
C GLN A 75 0.79 8.76 13.23
N VAL A 76 -0.50 8.47 13.36
CA VAL A 76 -1.60 9.22 12.74
C VAL A 76 -2.40 9.91 13.84
N ILE A 77 -2.56 11.23 13.70
CA ILE A 77 -3.33 12.06 14.63
C ILE A 77 -4.36 12.87 13.83
N HIS A 78 -5.63 12.60 14.11
CA HIS A 78 -6.78 13.34 13.63
C HIS A 78 -7.08 14.52 14.55
N HIS A 79 -7.26 15.68 13.93
CA HIS A 79 -7.80 16.91 14.49
C HIS A 79 -9.04 17.30 13.66
N GLU A 80 -9.87 18.24 14.15
CA GLU A 80 -11.16 18.59 13.54
C GLU A 80 -11.14 18.74 12.00
N ASN A 81 -10.10 19.36 11.44
CA ASN A 81 -9.99 19.58 9.99
C ASN A 81 -8.71 19.01 9.38
N ARG A 82 -7.88 18.29 10.14
CA ARG A 82 -6.54 17.90 9.70
C ARG A 82 -6.14 16.52 10.20
N VAL A 83 -5.40 15.80 9.36
CA VAL A 83 -4.75 14.55 9.75
C VAL A 83 -3.24 14.77 9.68
N LYS A 84 -2.53 14.45 10.75
CA LYS A 84 -1.08 14.55 10.82
C LYS A 84 -0.46 13.17 10.85
N TRP A 85 0.47 12.92 9.94
CA TRP A 85 1.36 11.76 9.98
C TRP A 85 2.71 12.16 10.56
N THR A 86 3.22 11.37 11.49
CA THR A 86 4.62 11.44 11.94
C THR A 86 5.28 10.11 11.63
N ILE A 87 6.25 10.14 10.73
CA ILE A 87 6.99 8.96 10.29
C ILE A 87 8.39 9.05 10.89
N ILE A 88 8.74 8.11 11.76
CA ILE A 88 10.07 8.01 12.38
C ILE A 88 10.94 6.98 11.63
N GLN A 89 10.31 5.98 11.02
CA GLN A 89 10.91 4.92 10.24
C GLN A 89 10.12 4.68 8.93
N PRO A 90 10.81 4.41 7.82
CA PRO A 90 12.26 4.47 7.67
C PRO A 90 12.79 5.91 7.75
N LYS A 91 14.08 6.08 8.09
CA LYS A 91 14.72 7.40 8.13
C LYS A 91 14.81 8.02 6.73
N PRO A 92 14.82 9.37 6.62
CA PRO A 92 14.74 10.35 7.70
C PRO A 92 13.33 10.50 8.27
N SER A 93 13.24 11.00 9.50
CA SER A 93 11.96 11.31 10.12
C SER A 93 11.29 12.50 9.42
N ARG A 94 9.98 12.44 9.25
CA ARG A 94 9.19 13.41 8.48
C ARG A 94 7.79 13.54 9.03
N ILE A 95 7.20 14.72 8.86
CA ILE A 95 5.85 15.04 9.30
C ILE A 95 5.07 15.55 8.11
N PHE A 96 3.88 15.00 7.91
CA PHE A 96 2.96 15.43 6.87
C PHE A 96 1.62 15.81 7.49
N THR A 97 0.95 16.79 6.91
CA THR A 97 -0.38 17.21 7.32
C THR A 97 -1.29 17.28 6.11
N PHE A 98 -2.47 16.68 6.24
CA PHE A 98 -3.50 16.60 5.21
C PHE A 98 -4.77 17.30 5.70
N TRP A 99 -5.63 17.71 4.77
CA TRP A 99 -7.01 18.06 5.11
C TRP A 99 -7.78 16.77 5.41
N ALA A 100 -8.61 16.77 6.45
CA ALA A 100 -9.32 15.56 6.87
C ALA A 100 -10.24 14.99 5.76
N ASN A 101 -10.98 15.86 5.07
CA ASN A 101 -11.86 15.44 3.97
C ASN A 101 -11.09 14.84 2.79
N ASP A 102 -9.97 15.47 2.40
CA ASP A 102 -9.13 14.98 1.30
C ASP A 102 -8.48 13.64 1.68
N TYR A 103 -8.05 13.49 2.93
CA TYR A 103 -7.40 12.29 3.43
C TYR A 103 -8.31 11.05 3.31
N GLU A 104 -9.55 11.15 3.79
CA GLU A 104 -10.53 10.06 3.70
C GLU A 104 -10.91 9.75 2.25
N THR A 105 -11.20 10.78 1.47
CA THR A 105 -11.64 10.64 0.06
C THR A 105 -10.54 10.00 -0.78
N ILE A 106 -9.33 10.56 -0.76
CA ILE A 106 -8.23 10.12 -1.63
C ILE A 106 -7.76 8.71 -1.27
N ILE A 107 -7.67 8.35 0.01
CA ILE A 107 -7.27 7.00 0.40
C ILE A 107 -8.35 5.99 -0.02
N THR A 108 -9.63 6.30 0.19
CA THR A 108 -10.73 5.40 -0.18
C THR A 108 -10.76 5.18 -1.69
N GLU A 109 -10.76 6.26 -2.47
CA GLU A 109 -10.75 6.19 -3.93
C GLU A 109 -9.48 5.53 -4.47
N GLY A 110 -8.32 5.83 -3.89
CA GLY A 110 -7.04 5.24 -4.27
C GLY A 110 -7.00 3.73 -4.02
N ILE A 111 -7.53 3.26 -2.88
CA ILE A 111 -7.65 1.82 -2.59
C ILE A 111 -8.55 1.14 -3.63
N GLU A 112 -9.68 1.74 -4.01
CA GLU A 112 -10.55 1.19 -5.04
C GLU A 112 -9.89 1.18 -6.42
N GLN A 113 -9.12 2.21 -6.77
CA GLN A 113 -8.34 2.23 -8.02
C GLN A 113 -7.29 1.11 -8.05
N ILE A 114 -6.59 0.88 -6.94
CA ILE A 114 -5.63 -0.23 -6.82
C ILE A 114 -6.31 -1.59 -7.10
N LYS A 115 -7.54 -1.81 -6.62
CA LYS A 115 -8.28 -3.04 -6.91
C LYS A 115 -8.58 -3.20 -8.39
N GLN A 116 -8.97 -2.12 -9.05
CA GLN A 116 -9.25 -2.11 -10.48
C GLN A 116 -7.98 -2.41 -11.29
N ASP A 117 -6.85 -1.78 -10.93
CA ASP A 117 -5.55 -2.01 -11.56
C ASP A 117 -5.12 -3.47 -11.43
N LEU A 118 -5.25 -4.04 -10.24
CA LEU A 118 -4.94 -5.44 -9.98
C LEU A 118 -5.82 -6.39 -10.80
N ALA A 119 -7.13 -6.15 -10.84
CA ALA A 119 -8.05 -6.96 -11.63
C ALA A 119 -7.72 -6.89 -13.13
N ASN A 120 -7.43 -5.68 -13.64
CA ASN A 120 -7.00 -5.48 -15.02
C ASN A 120 -5.72 -6.23 -15.35
N LEU A 121 -4.72 -6.19 -14.46
CA LEU A 121 -3.47 -6.92 -14.62
C LEU A 121 -3.70 -8.44 -14.67
N TRP A 122 -4.51 -8.97 -13.75
CA TRP A 122 -4.85 -10.39 -13.69
C TRP A 122 -5.46 -10.91 -15.00
N PHE A 123 -6.42 -10.17 -15.56
CA PHE A 123 -7.12 -10.58 -16.78
C PHE A 123 -6.33 -10.33 -18.07
N THR A 124 -5.36 -9.42 -18.07
CA THR A 124 -4.59 -9.07 -19.27
C THR A 124 -3.26 -9.81 -19.38
N GLU A 125 -2.51 -9.95 -18.29
CA GLU A 125 -1.16 -10.54 -18.31
C GLU A 125 -1.14 -11.95 -17.74
N THR A 126 -1.69 -12.14 -16.53
CA THR A 126 -1.54 -13.39 -15.77
C THR A 126 -2.29 -14.54 -16.42
N ARG A 127 -3.59 -14.34 -16.74
CA ARG A 127 -4.42 -15.38 -17.37
C ARG A 127 -3.98 -15.75 -18.80
N LYS A 128 -3.31 -14.85 -19.51
CA LYS A 128 -2.92 -15.05 -20.91
C LYS A 128 -1.51 -15.57 -21.10
N GLN A 129 -0.58 -15.24 -20.19
CA GLN A 129 0.85 -15.50 -20.35
C GLN A 129 1.41 -16.53 -19.36
N ASN A 130 0.59 -17.08 -18.46
CA ASN A 130 0.99 -18.10 -17.48
C ASN A 130 2.03 -17.64 -16.45
N ASN A 131 2.29 -16.32 -16.36
CA ASN A 131 3.14 -15.73 -15.33
C ASN A 131 2.39 -15.76 -13.98
N LYS A 132 3.11 -15.94 -12.87
CA LYS A 132 2.52 -15.86 -11.53
C LYS A 132 2.46 -14.39 -11.09
N LEU A 133 1.29 -13.95 -10.63
CA LEU A 133 1.10 -12.61 -10.05
C LEU A 133 1.19 -12.69 -8.53
N GLU A 134 2.10 -11.91 -7.95
CA GLU A 134 2.27 -11.76 -6.51
C GLU A 134 1.86 -10.34 -6.09
N ILE A 135 1.03 -10.23 -5.06
CA ILE A 135 0.63 -8.95 -4.46
C ILE A 135 1.49 -8.72 -3.24
N VAL A 136 2.16 -7.56 -3.18
CA VAL A 136 3.14 -7.26 -2.12
C VAL A 136 2.82 -5.96 -1.36
N PRO A 137 2.57 -6.03 -0.02
CA PRO A 137 2.37 -7.26 0.73
C PRO A 137 1.04 -7.91 0.34
N ARG A 138 0.86 -9.19 0.71
CA ARG A 138 -0.40 -9.88 0.44
C ARG A 138 -1.54 -9.11 1.09
N TRP A 139 -2.59 -8.82 0.33
CA TRP A 139 -3.75 -8.14 0.87
C TRP A 139 -4.68 -9.15 1.54
N GLU A 140 -4.67 -9.20 2.87
CA GLU A 140 -5.36 -10.25 3.63
C GLU A 140 -6.86 -9.97 3.86
N ASP A 141 -7.25 -8.69 3.85
CA ASP A 141 -8.59 -8.27 4.26
C ASP A 141 -9.65 -8.26 3.15
N ASP A 142 -9.25 -8.25 1.88
CA ASP A 142 -10.21 -8.21 0.77
C ASP A 142 -10.53 -9.61 0.24
N GLN A 143 -11.29 -10.35 1.05
CA GLN A 143 -11.73 -11.72 0.74
C GLN A 143 -12.51 -11.81 -0.57
N ASP A 144 -13.21 -10.75 -0.96
CA ASP A 144 -13.99 -10.72 -2.19
C ASP A 144 -13.08 -10.56 -3.41
N LEU A 145 -12.04 -9.71 -3.32
CA LEU A 145 -11.01 -9.60 -4.34
C LEU A 145 -10.19 -10.88 -4.46
N ILE A 146 -9.80 -11.49 -3.34
CA ILE A 146 -9.09 -12.79 -3.32
C ILE A 146 -9.90 -13.87 -4.04
N LYS A 147 -11.21 -13.95 -3.75
CA LYS A 147 -12.12 -14.88 -4.43
C LYS A 147 -12.30 -14.56 -5.90
N LEU A 148 -12.52 -13.28 -6.23
CA LEU A 148 -12.74 -12.81 -7.61
C LEU A 148 -11.54 -13.14 -8.50
N LEU A 149 -10.34 -12.97 -7.97
CA LEU A 149 -9.09 -13.18 -8.69
C LEU A 149 -8.56 -14.61 -8.55
N ASP A 150 -9.23 -15.51 -7.81
CA ASP A 150 -8.81 -16.92 -7.62
C ASP A 150 -7.31 -17.03 -7.21
N ILE A 151 -6.84 -16.10 -6.37
CA ILE A 151 -5.42 -15.93 -6.03
C ILE A 151 -4.85 -17.20 -5.38
N ASP A 152 -5.69 -17.99 -4.71
CA ASP A 152 -5.29 -19.21 -4.01
C ASP A 152 -5.12 -20.44 -4.92
N ARG A 153 -5.44 -20.34 -6.23
CA ARG A 153 -5.41 -21.48 -7.15
C ARG A 153 -4.00 -21.98 -7.52
N PHE A 154 -2.96 -21.20 -7.25
CA PHE A 154 -1.57 -21.49 -7.61
C PHE A 154 -0.66 -21.78 -6.41
N LYS A 155 -1.24 -22.22 -5.29
CA LYS A 155 -0.51 -22.74 -4.12
C LYS A 155 -0.05 -24.18 -4.34
#